data_AF-A0A954KMW0-F1
#
_entry.id   AF-A0A954KMW0-F1
#
_cell.length_a   1.000
_cell.length_b   1.000
_cell.length_c   1.000
_cell.angle_alpha   90.00
_cell.angle_beta   90.00
_cell.angle_gamma   90.00
#
_symmetry.space_group_name_H-M   'P 1'
#
loop_
_entity.id
_entity.type
_entity.pdbx_description
1 polymer ?
#
loop_
_entity_poly.entity_id
_entity_poly.type
_entity_poly.pdbx_seq_one_letter_code
_entity_poly.pdbx_strand_id
1 'polypeptide(L)'
;MTAFETCSPFRMTTSSSQQRPETSPQTFPGFEPLTANYVYCPNQFLDVCLPNCSRGAVRIVGYLLRETLGWLDSNGRPLKQQITVRYRDLIQKAGVSRGAIGPALAEAVQAGFIQCSQTASQKLAGQSGQSAVYSLRWASTGDYITNIHHFAGFFTGEGHRTPVPNRFFDDVIPRESLSVVKVVGAVIRHTVGYQNQFGGRRTSAPLSYSQIQRYSNLNDRSTLAQALRHAQQTGYIECVHAGRFSANTEQQQAATYAIRWLQHAKTSVVGSKNQPEAEQFKNPTSIGSESPPEDRFKKPTSKKDNSTNDIHKQQHAAVTQAVSLLVNSGLDRATAIKLAEKRGLAVVENQLAWLDSRNPTTNRIGMLRKAVDEDWPKPAAVADREKRSQDRLKHRRQNQQRLQEESVNAAEKQKRRQRRQRLLDEWGSSSFAQRQRWIQLAAKRENSARIRDIIRRDSPSTTKPHMQVLDVVALELNLPMVMRSSQTDTQKRSDTEVAADETETANDTFAAPMSQQNVTPQGREGLPIRSRISRLTSIRVEMKPAVANLRSSATPNAT
;
A
#
# COMPACT_ATOMS: atom_id res chain seq x y z
N MET A 1 56.07 -22.83 -52.47
CA MET A 1 56.94 -21.89 -51.74
C MET A 1 56.39 -20.50 -51.95
N THR A 2 56.20 -19.80 -50.85
CA THR A 2 55.39 -18.60 -50.62
C THR A 2 55.92 -17.34 -51.32
N ALA A 3 55.02 -16.60 -51.99
CA ALA A 3 55.19 -15.18 -52.27
C ALA A 3 53.92 -14.45 -51.80
N PHE A 4 54.11 -13.52 -50.86
CA PHE A 4 53.07 -12.69 -50.26
C PHE A 4 52.78 -11.49 -51.17
N GLU A 5 51.54 -11.37 -51.65
CA GLU A 5 51.02 -10.14 -52.25
C GLU A 5 50.48 -9.21 -51.14
N THR A 6 50.85 -7.95 -51.27
CA THR A 6 50.50 -6.84 -50.37
C THR A 6 49.16 -6.23 -50.79
N CYS A 7 48.16 -6.26 -49.91
CA CYS A 7 46.90 -5.53 -50.08
C CYS A 7 46.87 -4.30 -49.17
N SER A 8 46.63 -3.14 -49.77
CA SER A 8 46.53 -1.83 -49.13
C SER A 8 45.30 -1.70 -48.20
N PRO A 9 45.37 -0.86 -47.15
CA PRO A 9 44.25 -0.64 -46.24
C PRO A 9 43.16 0.24 -46.84
N PHE A 10 41.94 -0.29 -46.84
CA PHE A 10 40.69 0.37 -47.21
C PHE A 10 40.38 1.51 -46.21
N ARG A 11 40.47 2.78 -46.67
CA ARG A 11 40.02 3.96 -45.91
C ARG A 11 38.49 3.93 -45.78
N MET A 12 37.98 3.72 -44.57
CA MET A 12 36.59 4.04 -44.25
C MET A 12 36.42 5.55 -44.13
N THR A 13 35.66 6.13 -45.05
CA THR A 13 35.12 7.48 -44.94
C THR A 13 34.05 7.51 -43.86
N THR A 14 34.31 8.27 -42.79
CA THR A 14 33.34 8.55 -41.72
C THR A 14 32.22 9.44 -42.27
N SER A 15 31.04 8.86 -42.42
CA SER A 15 29.84 9.57 -42.87
C SER A 15 29.33 10.53 -41.79
N SER A 16 29.33 11.81 -42.18
CA SER A 16 28.61 12.95 -41.62
C SER A 16 27.34 12.58 -40.82
N SER A 17 27.41 12.76 -39.51
CA SER A 17 26.26 12.76 -38.60
C SER A 17 25.34 13.94 -38.93
N GLN A 18 24.18 13.64 -39.51
CA GLN A 18 23.09 14.60 -39.63
C GLN A 18 22.60 15.01 -38.23
N GLN A 19 22.98 16.21 -37.82
CA GLN A 19 22.45 16.87 -36.62
C GLN A 19 20.97 17.19 -36.85
N ARG A 20 20.10 16.58 -36.03
CA ARG A 20 18.69 16.94 -35.94
C ARG A 20 18.57 18.38 -35.43
N PRO A 21 17.62 19.18 -35.93
CA PRO A 21 17.39 20.54 -35.44
C PRO A 21 17.04 20.49 -33.95
N GLU A 22 17.80 21.24 -33.15
CA GLU A 22 17.59 21.44 -31.71
C GLU A 22 16.30 22.25 -31.51
N THR A 23 15.17 21.54 -31.42
CA THR A 23 13.95 22.10 -30.83
C THR A 23 14.19 22.22 -29.34
N SER A 24 14.13 23.45 -28.82
CA SER A 24 14.19 23.72 -27.38
C SER A 24 13.31 22.72 -26.63
N PRO A 25 13.82 21.97 -25.63
CA PRO A 25 13.08 20.88 -25.01
C PRO A 25 11.81 21.43 -24.39
N GLN A 26 10.66 21.12 -25.01
CA GLN A 26 9.36 21.43 -24.43
C GLN A 26 9.31 20.78 -23.05
N THR A 27 9.32 21.61 -22.02
CA THR A 27 9.20 21.17 -20.62
C THR A 27 7.89 20.40 -20.48
N PHE A 28 7.92 19.24 -19.82
CA PHE A 28 6.73 18.43 -19.62
C PHE A 28 5.71 19.25 -18.80
N PRO A 29 4.50 19.50 -19.31
CA PRO A 29 3.58 20.45 -18.69
C PRO A 29 2.91 19.91 -17.42
N GLY A 30 3.12 18.61 -17.12
CA GLY A 30 2.55 17.92 -15.97
C GLY A 30 1.62 16.77 -16.37
N PHE A 31 1.27 15.96 -15.37
CA PHE A 31 0.31 14.86 -15.50
C PHE A 31 -1.12 15.38 -15.43
N GLU A 32 -1.99 14.84 -16.26
CA GLU A 32 -3.42 15.12 -16.17
C GLU A 32 -3.96 14.70 -14.79
N PRO A 33 -4.90 15.47 -14.19
CA PRO A 33 -5.51 15.11 -12.93
C PRO A 33 -6.24 13.76 -13.04
N LEU A 34 -6.39 13.04 -11.94
CA LEU A 34 -7.04 11.72 -11.92
C LEU A 34 -8.55 11.75 -12.22
N THR A 35 -9.13 12.95 -12.36
CA THR A 35 -10.47 13.13 -12.94
C THR A 35 -10.48 12.93 -14.46
N ALA A 36 -9.31 12.97 -15.10
CA ALA A 36 -9.10 12.59 -16.50
C ALA A 36 -8.89 11.07 -16.63
N ASN A 37 -8.47 10.62 -17.82
CA ASN A 37 -8.19 9.20 -18.06
C ASN A 37 -6.88 8.78 -17.38
N TYR A 38 -6.93 7.65 -16.67
CA TYR A 38 -5.78 7.01 -16.03
C TYR A 38 -5.87 5.49 -16.20
N VAL A 39 -4.73 4.80 -16.05
CA VAL A 39 -4.66 3.34 -16.03
C VAL A 39 -4.77 2.86 -14.58
N TYR A 40 -5.72 1.96 -14.29
CA TYR A 40 -5.79 1.31 -12.98
C TYR A 40 -4.76 0.18 -12.88
N CYS A 41 -3.50 0.61 -12.72
CA CYS A 41 -2.30 -0.19 -12.85
C CYS A 41 -2.13 -1.14 -11.66
N PRO A 42 -1.86 -2.45 -11.88
CA PRO A 42 -1.47 -3.36 -10.82
C PRO A 42 -0.25 -2.83 -10.06
N ASN A 43 -0.33 -2.77 -8.73
CA ASN A 43 0.78 -2.28 -7.92
C ASN A 43 2.08 -3.05 -8.15
N GLN A 44 1.99 -4.35 -8.49
CA GLN A 44 3.13 -5.19 -8.84
C GLN A 44 3.91 -4.71 -10.08
N PHE A 45 3.33 -3.90 -10.96
CA PHE A 45 4.13 -3.25 -12.01
C PHE A 45 5.16 -2.29 -11.40
N LEU A 46 4.73 -1.46 -10.44
CA LEU A 46 5.59 -0.50 -9.74
C LEU A 46 6.48 -1.18 -8.69
N ASP A 47 5.95 -2.19 -7.99
CA ASP A 47 6.62 -2.86 -6.87
C ASP A 47 7.56 -4.00 -7.32
N VAL A 48 7.32 -4.64 -8.48
CA VAL A 48 8.04 -5.85 -8.93
C VAL A 48 8.68 -5.66 -10.30
N CYS A 49 7.92 -5.31 -11.34
CA CYS A 49 8.45 -5.20 -12.70
C CYS A 49 9.47 -4.06 -12.82
N LEU A 50 9.07 -2.86 -12.42
CA LEU A 50 9.89 -1.66 -12.56
C LEU A 50 11.26 -1.75 -11.85
N PRO A 51 11.37 -2.21 -10.58
CA PRO A 51 12.66 -2.29 -9.91
C PRO A 51 13.58 -3.41 -10.42
N ASN A 52 13.04 -4.48 -11.01
CA ASN A 52 13.79 -5.72 -11.24
C ASN A 52 14.05 -6.08 -12.71
N CYS A 53 13.40 -5.39 -13.66
CA CYS A 53 13.52 -5.71 -15.08
C CYS A 53 14.36 -4.70 -15.87
N SER A 54 14.83 -5.12 -17.06
CA SER A 54 15.49 -4.24 -18.01
C SER A 54 14.56 -3.15 -18.53
N ARG A 55 15.16 -2.09 -19.08
CA ARG A 55 14.42 -0.99 -19.72
C ARG A 55 13.49 -1.49 -20.83
N GLY A 56 13.94 -2.48 -21.61
CA GLY A 56 13.16 -3.06 -22.69
C GLY A 56 11.92 -3.77 -22.17
N ALA A 57 12.08 -4.66 -21.18
CA ALA A 57 10.98 -5.40 -20.59
C ALA A 57 9.96 -4.46 -19.92
N VAL A 58 10.41 -3.48 -19.12
CA VAL A 58 9.54 -2.46 -18.51
C VAL A 58 8.71 -1.72 -19.56
N ARG A 59 9.34 -1.31 -20.67
CA ARG A 59 8.65 -0.61 -21.78
C ARG A 59 7.58 -1.48 -22.44
N ILE A 60 7.86 -2.75 -22.70
CA ILE A 60 6.90 -3.68 -23.28
C ILE A 60 5.74 -3.95 -22.32
N VAL A 61 6.02 -4.24 -21.06
CA VAL A 61 4.99 -4.49 -20.04
C VAL A 61 4.13 -3.24 -19.83
N GLY A 62 4.74 -2.06 -19.75
CA GLY A 62 4.04 -0.78 -19.66
C GLY A 62 3.14 -0.51 -20.86
N TYR A 63 3.61 -0.78 -22.08
CA TYR A 63 2.80 -0.69 -23.30
C TYR A 63 1.58 -1.62 -23.26
N LEU A 64 1.78 -2.89 -22.90
CA LEU A 64 0.69 -3.85 -22.81
C LEU A 64 -0.33 -3.49 -21.71
N LEU A 65 0.14 -2.95 -20.57
CA LEU A 65 -0.73 -2.41 -19.53
C LEU A 65 -1.57 -1.25 -20.06
N ARG A 66 -0.96 -0.32 -20.80
CA ARG A 66 -1.63 0.85 -21.37
C ARG A 66 -2.68 0.48 -22.42
N GLU A 67 -2.38 -0.48 -23.29
CA GLU A 67 -3.29 -0.97 -24.32
C GLU A 67 -4.40 -1.86 -23.73
N THR A 68 -4.13 -2.63 -22.68
CA THR A 68 -5.13 -3.50 -22.05
C THR A 68 -6.06 -2.73 -21.10
N LEU A 69 -5.48 -1.92 -20.21
CA LEU A 69 -6.21 -1.32 -19.09
C LEU A 69 -6.54 0.16 -19.28
N GLY A 70 -5.95 0.81 -20.29
CA GLY A 70 -6.20 2.22 -20.57
C GLY A 70 -7.44 2.48 -21.43
N TRP A 71 -8.11 1.43 -21.90
CA TRP A 71 -9.31 1.50 -22.75
C TRP A 71 -10.35 0.52 -22.19
N LEU A 72 -11.36 1.06 -21.50
CA LEU A 72 -12.43 0.28 -20.89
C LEU A 72 -13.73 0.51 -21.68
N ASP A 73 -14.58 -0.52 -21.74
CA ASP A 73 -15.94 -0.43 -22.25
C ASP A 73 -16.87 0.29 -21.24
N SER A 74 -18.14 0.44 -21.60
CA SER A 74 -19.16 1.05 -20.73
C SER A 74 -19.35 0.32 -19.39
N ASN A 75 -18.91 -0.93 -19.28
CA ASN A 75 -19.01 -1.77 -18.08
C ASN A 75 -17.69 -1.78 -17.29
N GLY A 76 -16.69 -0.97 -17.66
CA GLY A 76 -15.38 -0.93 -17.02
C GLY A 76 -14.49 -2.13 -17.36
N ARG A 77 -14.81 -2.91 -18.40
CA ARG A 77 -14.01 -4.06 -18.83
C ARG A 77 -13.00 -3.64 -19.90
N PRO A 78 -11.78 -4.18 -19.88
CA PRO A 78 -10.80 -4.00 -20.96
C PRO A 78 -11.38 -4.30 -22.35
N LEU A 79 -11.31 -3.32 -23.26
CA LEU A 79 -11.74 -3.51 -24.66
C LEU A 79 -10.86 -4.52 -25.40
N LYS A 80 -9.58 -4.63 -25.03
CA LYS A 80 -8.60 -5.53 -25.65
C LYS A 80 -7.80 -6.25 -24.57
N GLN A 81 -8.02 -7.55 -24.39
CA GLN A 81 -7.25 -8.36 -23.44
C GLN A 81 -6.05 -9.07 -24.09
N GLN A 82 -6.17 -9.37 -25.39
CA GLN A 82 -5.10 -9.94 -26.21
C GLN A 82 -4.63 -8.88 -27.19
N ILE A 83 -3.34 -8.58 -27.18
CA ILE A 83 -2.76 -7.52 -27.99
C ILE A 83 -1.86 -8.17 -29.03
N THR A 84 -2.22 -7.99 -30.30
CA THR A 84 -1.32 -8.32 -31.39
C THR A 84 -0.16 -7.33 -31.38
N VAL A 85 1.05 -7.82 -31.15
CA VAL A 85 2.22 -6.96 -31.00
C VAL A 85 2.93 -6.84 -32.33
N ARG A 86 2.85 -5.67 -32.95
CA ARG A 86 3.66 -5.35 -34.14
C ARG A 86 4.97 -4.70 -33.70
N TYR A 87 6.07 -5.05 -34.35
CA TYR A 87 7.40 -4.48 -34.05
C TYR A 87 7.39 -2.96 -34.18
N ARG A 88 6.65 -2.43 -35.16
CA ARG A 88 6.46 -0.98 -35.34
C ARG A 88 5.87 -0.32 -34.10
N ASP A 89 4.86 -0.93 -33.47
CA ASP A 89 4.22 -0.36 -32.29
C ASP A 89 5.16 -0.41 -31.07
N LEU A 90 5.93 -1.48 -30.90
CA LEU A 90 6.95 -1.55 -29.84
C LEU A 90 8.04 -0.50 -30.01
N ILE A 91 8.43 -0.18 -31.26
CA ILE A 91 9.43 0.86 -31.52
C ILE A 91 8.83 2.25 -31.29
N GLN A 92 7.68 2.53 -31.89
CA GLN A 92 7.09 3.87 -31.93
C GLN A 92 6.38 4.25 -30.63
N LYS A 93 5.61 3.32 -30.04
CA LYS A 93 4.80 3.56 -28.85
C LYS A 93 5.50 3.13 -27.57
N ALA A 94 6.05 1.91 -27.53
CA ALA A 94 6.75 1.43 -26.33
C ALA A 94 8.18 2.01 -26.20
N GLY A 95 8.74 2.55 -27.29
CA GLY A 95 10.09 3.12 -27.29
C GLY A 95 11.20 2.07 -27.23
N VAL A 96 10.95 0.83 -27.63
CA VAL A 96 11.96 -0.25 -27.58
C VAL A 96 12.74 -0.28 -28.90
N SER A 97 14.08 -0.26 -28.83
CA SER A 97 14.88 -0.36 -30.04
C SER A 97 14.72 -1.73 -30.69
N ARG A 98 14.82 -1.81 -32.03
CA ARG A 98 14.57 -3.04 -32.79
C ARG A 98 15.35 -4.25 -32.26
N GLY A 99 16.64 -4.08 -31.96
CA GLY A 99 17.49 -5.15 -31.44
C GLY A 99 17.15 -5.58 -30.01
N ALA A 100 16.50 -4.72 -29.21
CA ALA A 100 16.13 -5.03 -27.83
C ALA A 100 14.76 -5.73 -27.69
N ILE A 101 13.93 -5.75 -28.75
CA ILE A 101 12.57 -6.32 -28.70
C ILE A 101 12.60 -7.80 -28.31
N GLY A 102 13.42 -8.61 -28.97
CA GLY A 102 13.50 -10.06 -28.72
C GLY A 102 13.88 -10.37 -27.27
N PRO A 103 15.04 -9.89 -26.79
CA PRO A 103 15.47 -10.09 -25.39
C PRO A 103 14.45 -9.56 -24.37
N ALA A 104 13.85 -8.40 -24.62
CA ALA A 104 12.86 -7.81 -23.73
C ALA A 104 11.55 -8.62 -23.63
N LEU A 105 11.08 -9.18 -24.75
CA LEU A 105 9.91 -10.08 -24.75
C LEU A 105 10.23 -11.37 -24.00
N ALA A 106 11.40 -11.96 -24.26
CA ALA A 106 11.84 -13.18 -23.58
C ALA A 106 11.93 -12.97 -22.06
N GLU A 107 12.55 -11.86 -21.61
CA GLU A 107 12.63 -11.48 -20.20
C GLU A 107 11.23 -11.30 -19.58
N ALA A 108 10.34 -10.57 -20.24
CA ALA A 108 8.99 -10.30 -19.71
C ALA A 108 8.13 -11.58 -19.60
N VAL A 109 8.29 -12.52 -20.54
CA VAL A 109 7.64 -13.84 -20.48
C VAL A 109 8.24 -14.69 -19.35
N GLN A 110 9.57 -14.77 -19.28
CA GLN A 110 10.29 -15.56 -18.28
C GLN A 110 9.97 -15.08 -16.86
N ALA A 111 9.93 -13.76 -16.66
CA ALA A 111 9.58 -13.16 -15.37
C ALA A 111 8.07 -13.17 -15.06
N GLY A 112 7.24 -13.77 -15.93
CA GLY A 112 5.83 -14.01 -15.66
C GLY A 112 4.93 -12.77 -15.74
N PHE A 113 5.37 -11.66 -16.35
CA PHE A 113 4.53 -10.47 -16.53
C PHE A 113 3.58 -10.61 -17.73
N ILE A 114 4.01 -11.31 -18.76
CA ILE A 114 3.25 -11.52 -19.99
C ILE A 114 3.28 -12.99 -20.40
N GLN A 115 2.38 -13.38 -21.29
CA GLN A 115 2.36 -14.70 -21.91
C GLN A 115 2.18 -14.56 -23.42
N CYS A 116 2.81 -15.45 -24.17
CA CYS A 116 2.65 -15.56 -25.62
C CYS A 116 1.49 -16.52 -25.91
N SER A 117 0.36 -16.00 -26.38
CA SER A 117 -0.79 -16.84 -26.74
C SER A 117 -0.65 -17.41 -28.14
N GLN A 118 0.08 -16.72 -29.02
CA GLN A 118 0.38 -17.18 -30.38
C GLN A 118 1.81 -16.77 -30.75
N THR A 119 2.63 -17.76 -31.10
CA THR A 119 4.00 -17.52 -31.58
C THR A 119 3.96 -16.96 -33.01
N ALA A 120 4.86 -16.04 -33.33
CA ALA A 120 4.99 -15.53 -34.69
C ALA A 120 5.43 -16.64 -35.65
N SER A 121 4.85 -16.67 -36.86
CA SER A 121 5.28 -17.55 -37.94
C SER A 121 5.91 -16.73 -39.06
N GLN A 122 7.05 -17.20 -39.57
CA GLN A 122 7.67 -16.60 -40.74
C GLN A 122 6.78 -16.77 -41.96
N LYS A 123 6.87 -15.84 -42.90
CA LYS A 123 6.18 -15.92 -44.18
C LYS A 123 6.76 -17.07 -45.00
N LEU A 124 6.05 -18.20 -45.06
CA LEU A 124 6.36 -19.30 -45.99
C LEU A 124 5.79 -18.99 -47.38
N ALA A 125 6.32 -19.64 -48.43
CA ALA A 125 5.81 -19.48 -49.78
C ALA A 125 4.30 -19.82 -49.83
N GLY A 126 3.47 -18.88 -50.27
CA GLY A 126 2.01 -19.02 -50.33
C GLY A 126 1.24 -18.71 -49.03
N GLN A 127 1.92 -18.43 -47.90
CA GLN A 127 1.26 -18.07 -46.64
C GLN A 127 1.67 -16.66 -46.19
N SER A 128 0.74 -15.90 -45.60
CA SER A 128 1.08 -14.64 -44.91
C SER A 128 1.72 -14.94 -43.56
N GLY A 129 2.86 -14.32 -43.25
CA GLY A 129 3.48 -14.45 -41.92
C GLY A 129 2.55 -13.94 -40.83
N GLN A 130 2.49 -14.63 -39.70
CA GLN A 130 1.63 -14.26 -38.57
C GLN A 130 2.44 -13.51 -37.51
N SER A 131 1.89 -12.42 -36.99
CA SER A 131 2.48 -11.70 -35.86
C SER A 131 2.22 -12.45 -34.56
N ALA A 132 3.16 -12.37 -33.63
CA ALA A 132 2.95 -12.92 -32.29
C ALA A 132 1.85 -12.14 -31.54
N VAL A 133 1.09 -12.86 -30.72
CA VAL A 133 0.06 -12.29 -29.85
C VAL A 133 0.48 -12.49 -28.41
N TYR A 134 0.47 -11.41 -27.65
CA TYR A 134 0.82 -11.41 -26.24
C TYR A 134 -0.34 -10.85 -25.41
N SER A 135 -0.45 -11.35 -24.19
CA SER A 135 -1.36 -10.81 -23.18
C SER A 135 -0.63 -10.60 -21.86
N LEU A 136 -1.18 -9.73 -21.01
CA LEU A 136 -0.77 -9.69 -19.61
C LEU A 136 -1.03 -11.07 -18.98
N ARG A 137 -0.11 -11.50 -18.12
CA ARG A 137 -0.30 -12.71 -17.33
C ARG A 137 -0.94 -12.34 -16.00
N TRP A 138 -2.08 -12.94 -15.70
CA TRP A 138 -2.80 -12.75 -14.45
C TRP A 138 -2.62 -13.97 -13.56
N ALA A 139 -2.38 -13.77 -12.27
CA ALA A 139 -2.20 -14.86 -11.31
C ALA A 139 -3.52 -15.59 -11.07
N SER A 140 -3.47 -16.93 -11.05
CA SER A 140 -4.62 -17.80 -10.77
C SER A 140 -4.83 -18.07 -9.28
N THR A 141 -3.76 -18.00 -8.48
CA THR A 141 -3.76 -18.46 -7.08
C THR A 141 -4.39 -17.48 -6.09
N GLY A 142 -4.75 -16.26 -6.53
CA GLY A 142 -5.35 -15.25 -5.65
C GLY A 142 -4.39 -14.67 -4.60
N ASP A 143 -3.09 -14.93 -4.70
CA ASP A 143 -2.08 -14.37 -3.79
C ASP A 143 -1.44 -13.10 -4.36
N TYR A 144 -1.23 -12.09 -3.52
CA TYR A 144 -0.48 -10.89 -3.87
C TYR A 144 1.02 -11.09 -3.67
N ILE A 145 1.71 -11.54 -4.73
CA ILE A 145 3.15 -11.86 -4.68
C ILE A 145 3.99 -10.67 -5.11
N THR A 146 4.95 -10.24 -4.28
CA THR A 146 5.89 -9.15 -4.58
C THR A 146 7.32 -9.61 -4.87
N ASN A 147 7.66 -10.86 -4.58
CA ASN A 147 8.98 -11.41 -4.88
C ASN A 147 9.03 -11.86 -6.34
N ILE A 148 9.97 -11.32 -7.12
CA ILE A 148 10.12 -11.64 -8.55
C ILE A 148 10.36 -13.13 -8.81
N HIS A 149 11.06 -13.85 -7.93
CA HIS A 149 11.35 -15.27 -8.13
C HIS A 149 10.13 -16.18 -7.99
N HIS A 150 9.09 -15.70 -7.31
CA HIS A 150 7.82 -16.42 -7.13
C HIS A 150 6.69 -15.77 -7.94
N PHE A 151 6.98 -14.73 -8.70
CA PHE A 151 5.97 -13.98 -9.42
C PHE A 151 5.42 -14.81 -10.59
N ALA A 152 4.13 -15.13 -10.54
CA ALA A 152 3.46 -15.97 -11.53
C ALA A 152 2.37 -15.23 -12.34
N GLY A 153 2.31 -13.90 -12.20
CA GLY A 153 1.32 -13.03 -12.86
C GLY A 153 0.83 -11.91 -11.96
N PHE A 154 0.16 -10.94 -12.58
CA PHE A 154 -0.47 -9.83 -11.87
C PHE A 154 -1.70 -10.30 -11.08
N PHE A 155 -1.83 -9.79 -9.86
CA PHE A 155 -2.94 -10.08 -8.98
C PHE A 155 -4.25 -9.50 -9.52
N THR A 156 -5.32 -10.29 -9.41
CA THR A 156 -6.64 -9.99 -10.00
C THR A 156 -7.63 -9.37 -9.01
N GLY A 157 -7.40 -9.48 -7.70
CA GLY A 157 -8.32 -8.96 -6.68
C GLY A 157 -8.32 -7.43 -6.53
N GLU A 158 -9.26 -6.95 -5.72
CA GLU A 158 -9.46 -5.53 -5.43
C GLU A 158 -8.41 -4.96 -4.45
N GLY A 159 -8.26 -3.63 -4.41
CA GLY A 159 -7.40 -2.94 -3.44
C GLY A 159 -5.90 -2.85 -3.77
N HIS A 160 -5.42 -3.58 -4.77
CA HIS A 160 -3.99 -3.67 -5.12
C HIS A 160 -3.61 -2.96 -6.43
N ARG A 161 -4.25 -1.83 -6.70
CA ARG A 161 -4.04 -1.04 -7.91
C ARG A 161 -3.86 0.44 -7.62
N THR A 162 -3.01 1.08 -8.40
CA THR A 162 -2.75 2.52 -8.36
C THR A 162 -3.32 3.16 -9.63
N PRO A 163 -4.12 4.23 -9.53
CA PRO A 163 -4.51 4.98 -10.71
C PRO A 163 -3.32 5.79 -11.21
N VAL A 164 -2.68 5.30 -12.26
CA VAL A 164 -1.47 5.90 -12.82
C VAL A 164 -1.86 6.76 -14.03
N PRO A 165 -1.48 8.05 -14.09
CA PRO A 165 -1.81 8.91 -15.22
C PRO A 165 -1.32 8.35 -16.56
N ASN A 166 -2.11 8.47 -17.62
CA ASN A 166 -1.79 7.90 -18.93
C ASN A 166 -0.43 8.36 -19.48
N ARG A 167 -0.09 9.63 -19.28
CA ARG A 167 1.20 10.21 -19.72
C ARG A 167 2.42 9.53 -19.11
N PHE A 168 2.29 8.83 -17.98
CA PHE A 168 3.38 8.01 -17.46
C PHE A 168 3.72 6.85 -18.43
N PHE A 169 2.71 6.22 -19.02
CA PHE A 169 2.89 5.18 -20.03
C PHE A 169 3.18 5.72 -21.42
N ASP A 170 2.62 6.88 -21.76
CA ASP A 170 2.69 7.43 -23.13
C ASP A 170 3.96 8.28 -23.36
N ASP A 171 4.47 8.96 -22.32
CA ASP A 171 5.64 9.85 -22.42
C ASP A 171 6.83 9.38 -21.59
N VAL A 172 6.62 9.04 -20.30
CA VAL A 172 7.73 8.77 -19.38
C VAL A 172 8.40 7.43 -19.70
N ILE A 173 7.65 6.32 -19.65
CA ILE A 173 8.18 4.97 -19.90
C ILE A 173 8.91 4.86 -21.26
N PRO A 174 8.35 5.35 -22.39
CA PRO A 174 8.95 5.14 -23.70
C PRO A 174 10.18 6.01 -23.97
N ARG A 175 10.29 7.19 -23.35
CA ARG A 175 11.32 8.18 -23.69
C ARG A 175 12.45 8.25 -22.67
N GLU A 176 12.14 8.04 -21.40
CA GLU A 176 13.10 8.27 -20.32
C GLU A 176 14.04 7.09 -20.05
N SER A 177 15.13 7.38 -19.34
CA SER A 177 16.03 6.35 -18.80
C SER A 177 15.33 5.51 -17.73
N LEU A 178 15.73 4.24 -17.57
CA LEU A 178 15.11 3.35 -16.58
C LEU A 178 15.18 3.93 -15.16
N SER A 179 16.30 4.58 -14.80
CA SER A 179 16.46 5.22 -13.49
C SER A 179 15.45 6.35 -13.25
N VAL A 180 15.18 7.17 -14.27
CA VAL A 180 14.15 8.22 -14.19
C VAL A 180 12.76 7.61 -14.08
N VAL A 181 12.43 6.61 -14.91
CA VAL A 181 11.12 5.92 -14.84
C VAL A 181 10.91 5.30 -13.46
N LYS A 182 11.93 4.65 -12.89
CA LYS A 182 11.91 4.07 -11.54
C LYS A 182 11.62 5.13 -10.46
N VAL A 183 12.29 6.28 -10.53
CA VAL A 183 12.06 7.39 -9.59
C VAL A 183 10.64 7.95 -9.71
N VAL A 184 10.19 8.25 -10.93
CA VAL A 184 8.84 8.78 -11.17
C VAL A 184 7.77 7.77 -10.72
N GLY A 185 7.95 6.49 -11.05
CA GLY A 185 7.06 5.40 -10.62
C GLY A 185 7.00 5.25 -9.10
N ALA A 186 8.13 5.40 -8.40
CA ALA A 186 8.17 5.39 -6.94
C ALA A 186 7.38 6.56 -6.34
N VAL A 187 7.54 7.77 -6.88
CA VAL A 187 6.78 8.95 -6.43
C VAL A 187 5.28 8.74 -6.69
N ILE A 188 4.89 8.26 -7.87
CA ILE A 188 3.48 7.94 -8.20
C ILE A 188 2.91 6.93 -7.18
N ARG A 189 3.63 5.84 -6.92
CA ARG A 189 3.18 4.80 -5.97
C ARG A 189 2.92 5.36 -4.57
N HIS A 190 3.82 6.23 -4.09
CA HIS A 190 3.78 6.73 -2.72
C HIS A 190 2.87 7.96 -2.52
N THR A 191 2.51 8.63 -3.62
CA THR A 191 1.55 9.74 -3.61
C THR A 191 0.17 9.21 -3.98
N VAL A 192 -0.06 8.97 -5.26
CA VAL A 192 -1.34 8.57 -5.83
C VAL A 192 -1.80 7.18 -5.37
N GLY A 193 -0.87 6.26 -5.15
CA GLY A 193 -1.16 4.88 -4.74
C GLY A 193 -1.65 4.72 -3.30
N TYR A 194 -1.69 5.79 -2.51
CA TYR A 194 -2.23 5.79 -1.15
C TYR A 194 -3.54 6.55 -1.07
N GLN A 195 -4.61 5.82 -0.76
CA GLN A 195 -5.93 6.36 -0.47
C GLN A 195 -6.14 6.38 1.05
N ASN A 196 -6.62 7.49 1.58
CA ASN A 196 -7.01 7.58 2.99
C ASN A 196 -8.35 6.85 3.20
N GLN A 197 -8.74 6.68 4.47
CA GLN A 197 -10.01 6.03 4.83
C GLN A 197 -11.27 6.74 4.30
N PHE A 198 -11.15 8.00 3.88
CA PHE A 198 -12.22 8.84 3.33
C PHE A 198 -12.20 8.88 1.80
N GLY A 199 -11.43 8.01 1.15
CA GLY A 199 -11.35 7.94 -0.29
C GLY A 199 -10.47 8.99 -0.97
N GLY A 200 -9.95 9.98 -0.24
CA GLY A 200 -9.00 10.98 -0.73
C GLY A 200 -7.61 10.41 -0.94
N ARG A 201 -6.94 10.78 -2.04
CA ARG A 201 -5.58 10.34 -2.35
C ARG A 201 -4.54 11.35 -1.87
N ARG A 202 -3.36 10.87 -1.49
CA ARG A 202 -2.25 11.77 -1.14
C ARG A 202 -1.74 12.47 -2.39
N THR A 203 -1.57 13.79 -2.29
CA THR A 203 -1.00 14.60 -3.37
C THR A 203 0.53 14.65 -3.29
N SER A 204 1.08 14.48 -2.09
CA SER A 204 2.52 14.47 -1.81
C SER A 204 2.87 13.44 -0.74
N ALA A 205 4.14 13.05 -0.66
CA ALA A 205 4.65 12.10 0.32
C ALA A 205 6.07 12.43 0.78
N PRO A 206 6.38 12.32 2.09
CA PRO A 206 7.75 12.38 2.58
C PRO A 206 8.49 11.13 2.12
N LEU A 207 9.50 11.31 1.27
CA LEU A 207 10.32 10.23 0.73
C LEU A 207 11.78 10.54 0.99
N SER A 208 12.37 9.83 1.95
CA SER A 208 13.80 9.93 2.19
C SER A 208 14.58 9.38 0.99
N TYR A 209 15.80 9.89 0.81
CA TYR A 209 16.69 9.43 -0.25
C TYR A 209 16.89 7.90 -0.22
N SER A 210 17.15 7.35 0.98
CA SER A 210 17.32 5.90 1.21
C SER A 210 16.03 5.10 0.98
N GLN A 211 14.85 5.70 1.12
CA GLN A 211 13.58 5.05 0.82
C GLN A 211 13.37 4.93 -0.68
N ILE A 212 13.59 6.01 -1.44
CA ILE A 212 13.51 5.98 -2.92
C ILE A 212 14.54 4.99 -3.45
N GLN A 213 15.77 5.02 -2.92
CA GLN A 213 16.85 4.11 -3.31
C GLN A 213 16.45 2.64 -3.16
N ARG A 214 15.95 2.25 -1.98
CA ARG A 214 15.53 0.88 -1.68
C ARG A 214 14.33 0.46 -2.53
N TYR A 215 13.32 1.32 -2.66
CA TYR A 215 12.10 0.99 -3.40
C TYR A 215 12.35 0.88 -4.91
N SER A 216 13.11 1.81 -5.49
CA SER A 216 13.47 1.79 -6.92
C SER A 216 14.52 0.75 -7.30
N ASN A 217 15.15 0.11 -6.31
CA ASN A 217 16.28 -0.79 -6.49
C ASN A 217 17.40 -0.13 -7.32
N LEU A 218 17.79 1.08 -6.93
CA LEU A 218 18.91 1.83 -7.52
C LEU A 218 20.09 1.78 -6.55
N ASN A 219 21.06 0.91 -6.81
CA ASN A 219 22.18 0.71 -5.89
C ASN A 219 23.14 1.90 -5.84
N ASP A 220 23.27 2.64 -6.95
CA ASP A 220 24.13 3.81 -7.03
C ASP A 220 23.40 5.10 -6.65
N ARG A 221 23.96 5.81 -5.66
CA ARG A 221 23.47 7.12 -5.23
C ARG A 221 23.68 8.17 -6.32
N SER A 222 24.79 8.15 -7.05
CA SER A 222 25.03 9.20 -8.05
C SER A 222 23.96 9.16 -9.16
N THR A 223 23.61 7.95 -9.60
CA THR A 223 22.52 7.69 -10.55
C THR A 223 21.16 8.13 -10.00
N LEU A 224 20.84 7.83 -8.74
CA LEU A 224 19.59 8.28 -8.13
C LEU A 224 19.51 9.81 -8.04
N ALA A 225 20.59 10.48 -7.65
CA ALA A 225 20.64 11.95 -7.58
C ALA A 225 20.49 12.59 -8.97
N GLN A 226 21.11 12.02 -10.01
CA GLN A 226 20.94 12.48 -11.39
C GLN A 226 19.50 12.26 -11.88
N ALA A 227 18.92 11.08 -11.63
CA ALA A 227 17.55 10.77 -12.01
C ALA A 227 16.51 11.67 -11.33
N LEU A 228 16.68 11.97 -10.04
CA LEU A 228 15.83 12.91 -9.30
C LEU A 228 15.92 14.31 -9.89
N ARG A 229 17.14 14.83 -10.10
CA ARG A 229 17.34 16.17 -10.70
C ARG A 229 16.72 16.25 -12.08
N HIS A 230 16.95 15.25 -12.94
CA HIS A 230 16.37 15.20 -14.28
C HIS A 230 14.84 15.16 -14.23
N ALA A 231 14.26 14.32 -13.38
CA ALA A 231 12.81 14.22 -13.22
C ALA A 231 12.16 15.54 -12.71
N GLN A 232 12.89 16.32 -11.91
CA GLN A 232 12.44 17.65 -11.46
C GLN A 232 12.58 18.71 -12.56
N GLN A 233 13.71 18.73 -13.27
CA GLN A 233 14.00 19.68 -14.35
C GLN A 233 13.04 19.50 -15.53
N THR A 234 12.78 18.26 -15.93
CA THR A 234 11.81 17.93 -16.97
C THR A 234 10.38 18.23 -16.54
N GLY A 235 10.10 18.24 -15.23
CA GLY A 235 8.80 18.54 -14.66
C GLY A 235 7.90 17.33 -14.45
N TYR A 236 8.44 16.12 -14.35
CA TYR A 236 7.63 14.95 -13.95
C TYR A 236 7.28 14.98 -12.46
N ILE A 237 8.23 15.36 -11.63
CA ILE A 237 8.05 15.44 -10.18
C ILE A 237 8.45 16.81 -9.66
N GLU A 238 8.00 17.14 -8.46
CA GLU A 238 8.41 18.32 -7.74
C GLU A 238 8.75 17.99 -6.29
N CYS A 239 9.72 18.72 -5.73
CA CYS A 239 10.03 18.67 -4.31
C CYS A 239 9.23 19.78 -3.64
N VAL A 240 8.14 19.40 -2.97
CA VAL A 240 7.23 20.32 -2.28
C VAL A 240 7.91 20.92 -1.05
N HIS A 241 8.65 20.10 -0.31
CA HIS A 241 9.46 20.54 0.82
C HIS A 241 10.83 19.88 0.77
N ALA A 242 11.88 20.70 0.82
CA ALA A 242 13.24 20.20 0.95
C ALA A 242 13.42 19.46 2.28
N GLY A 243 14.14 18.34 2.24
CA GLY A 243 14.52 17.61 3.44
C GLY A 243 15.60 18.36 4.21
N ARG A 244 15.70 18.10 5.51
CA ARG A 244 16.74 18.65 6.38
C ARG A 244 17.60 17.52 6.94
N PHE A 245 18.91 17.66 6.75
CA PHE A 245 19.90 16.82 7.44
C PHE A 245 20.35 17.56 8.71
N SER A 246 20.35 16.87 9.84
CA SER A 246 20.86 17.38 11.13
C SER A 246 21.56 16.24 11.87
N ALA A 247 22.55 16.56 12.69
CA ALA A 247 23.17 15.58 13.59
C ALA A 247 22.16 15.11 14.67
N ASN A 248 21.18 15.96 15.01
CA ASN A 248 20.08 15.58 15.89
C ASN A 248 18.97 14.89 15.08
N THR A 249 18.71 13.62 15.39
CA THR A 249 17.69 12.77 14.74
C THR A 249 16.29 13.40 14.75
N GLU A 250 15.93 14.15 15.80
CA GLU A 250 14.62 14.80 15.91
C GLU A 250 14.44 15.96 14.92
N GLN A 251 15.54 16.53 14.43
CA GLN A 251 15.56 17.60 13.45
C GLN A 251 15.75 17.10 12.02
N GLN A 252 15.98 15.79 11.84
CA GLN A 252 16.08 15.19 10.51
C GLN A 252 14.70 15.06 9.89
N GLN A 253 14.56 15.57 8.67
CA GLN A 253 13.30 15.54 7.95
C GLN A 253 13.53 15.06 6.52
N ALA A 254 12.73 14.09 6.08
CA ALA A 254 12.76 13.62 4.71
C ALA A 254 12.21 14.71 3.76
N ALA A 255 12.78 14.78 2.55
CA ALA A 255 12.21 15.60 1.50
C ALA A 255 10.81 15.10 1.13
N THR A 256 9.89 16.01 0.84
CA THR A 256 8.52 15.70 0.42
C THR A 256 8.40 15.90 -1.08
N TYR A 257 8.00 14.85 -1.78
CA TYR A 257 7.85 14.85 -3.23
C TYR A 257 6.39 14.69 -3.64
N ALA A 258 6.05 15.29 -4.77
CA ALA A 258 4.79 15.12 -5.47
C ALA A 258 5.07 14.87 -6.96
N ILE A 259 4.08 14.29 -7.67
CA ILE A 259 4.09 14.40 -9.12
C ILE A 259 3.60 15.78 -9.52
N ARG A 260 4.18 16.34 -10.59
CA ARG A 260 3.71 17.63 -11.10
C ARG A 260 2.41 17.40 -11.85
N TRP A 261 1.31 17.89 -11.29
CA TRP A 261 0.04 17.93 -11.98
C TRP A 261 0.04 19.04 -13.02
N LEU A 262 -0.64 18.81 -14.14
CA LEU A 262 -0.95 19.84 -15.11
C LEU A 262 -1.83 20.87 -14.38
N GLN A 263 -1.24 22.01 -14.03
CA GLN A 263 -2.02 23.12 -13.49
C GLN A 263 -3.00 23.52 -14.58
N HIS A 264 -4.29 23.60 -14.26
CA HIS A 264 -5.28 24.19 -15.15
C HIS A 264 -4.94 25.68 -15.31
N ALA A 265 -3.99 25.99 -16.19
CA ALA A 265 -3.85 27.33 -16.72
C ALA A 265 -5.22 27.70 -17.29
N LYS A 266 -5.77 28.80 -16.82
CA LYS A 266 -7.01 29.41 -17.31
C LYS A 266 -6.94 29.61 -18.83
N THR A 267 -7.25 28.60 -19.64
CA THR A 267 -7.64 28.80 -21.05
C THR A 267 -8.07 27.49 -21.71
N SER A 268 -9.28 27.57 -22.26
CA SER A 268 -9.71 26.94 -23.50
C SER A 268 -9.91 25.42 -23.49
N VAL A 269 -11.18 25.06 -23.63
CA VAL A 269 -11.70 23.76 -24.07
C VAL A 269 -11.07 23.38 -25.41
N VAL A 270 -9.85 22.84 -25.39
CA VAL A 270 -9.24 22.14 -26.52
C VAL A 270 -8.62 20.87 -25.97
N GLY A 271 -9.50 19.93 -25.58
CA GLY A 271 -9.11 18.53 -25.54
C GLY A 271 -8.79 18.12 -26.98
N SER A 272 -7.50 18.04 -27.30
CA SER A 272 -7.02 17.53 -28.58
C SER A 272 -7.51 16.10 -28.76
N LYS A 273 -8.56 15.96 -29.56
CA LYS A 273 -9.18 14.71 -30.00
C LYS A 273 -8.41 14.21 -31.21
N ASN A 274 -7.47 13.28 -31.01
CA ASN A 274 -7.11 12.37 -32.10
C ASN A 274 -7.92 11.08 -31.90
N GLN A 275 -8.92 10.90 -32.77
CA GLN A 275 -9.80 9.74 -32.91
C GLN A 275 -9.02 8.43 -33.13
N PRO A 276 -9.58 7.29 -32.69
CA PRO A 276 -10.26 6.44 -33.66
C PRO A 276 -11.64 5.97 -33.19
N GLU A 277 -12.47 5.69 -34.21
CA GLU A 277 -13.78 5.02 -34.33
C GLU A 277 -14.71 4.87 -33.11
N ALA A 278 -15.99 5.14 -33.42
CA ALA A 278 -17.10 5.35 -32.52
C ALA A 278 -17.26 4.25 -31.46
N GLU A 279 -17.74 4.66 -30.27
CA GLU A 279 -18.09 3.83 -29.09
C GLU A 279 -17.02 3.63 -28.00
N GLN A 280 -16.21 4.65 -27.69
CA GLN A 280 -15.36 4.68 -26.50
C GLN A 280 -15.89 5.66 -25.45
N PHE A 281 -16.36 5.17 -24.30
CA PHE A 281 -16.81 6.01 -23.17
C PHE A 281 -15.73 6.14 -22.09
N LYS A 282 -15.68 7.31 -21.46
CA LYS A 282 -14.76 7.68 -20.38
C LYS A 282 -15.14 6.97 -19.07
N ASN A 283 -14.15 6.64 -18.23
CA ASN A 283 -14.36 6.07 -16.90
C ASN A 283 -15.21 7.02 -16.03
N PRO A 284 -16.44 6.64 -15.60
CA PRO A 284 -17.17 7.39 -14.60
C PRO A 284 -16.59 7.11 -13.22
N THR A 285 -16.06 8.15 -12.57
CA THR A 285 -15.67 8.14 -11.16
C THR A 285 -16.91 7.96 -10.29
N SER A 286 -17.14 6.74 -9.83
CA SER A 286 -18.12 6.43 -8.79
C SER A 286 -17.50 5.38 -7.88
N ILE A 287 -17.13 5.82 -6.67
CA ILE A 287 -17.24 5.13 -5.37
C ILE A 287 -16.36 5.95 -4.41
N GLY A 288 -16.97 6.94 -3.77
CA GLY A 288 -16.42 7.68 -2.65
C GLY A 288 -17.58 7.97 -1.71
N SER A 289 -17.75 7.14 -0.69
CA SER A 289 -18.74 7.33 0.36
C SER A 289 -18.23 8.40 1.32
N GLU A 290 -18.90 9.54 1.36
CA GLU A 290 -18.69 10.63 2.32
C GLU A 290 -19.39 10.29 3.64
N SER A 291 -18.66 10.41 4.76
CA SER A 291 -19.24 10.44 6.11
C SER A 291 -18.67 11.67 6.84
N PRO A 292 -19.50 12.49 7.53
CA PRO A 292 -19.06 13.73 8.17
C PRO A 292 -18.40 13.50 9.55
N PRO A 293 -17.54 14.41 10.03
CA PRO A 293 -16.86 14.29 11.32
C PRO A 293 -17.50 15.18 12.39
N GLU A 294 -17.94 14.59 13.50
CA GLU A 294 -18.21 15.34 14.74
C GLU A 294 -17.45 14.75 15.95
N ASP A 295 -16.77 15.69 16.62
CA ASP A 295 -16.44 15.81 18.04
C ASP A 295 -15.74 14.68 18.83
N ARG A 296 -14.47 14.94 19.21
CA ARG A 296 -13.95 14.61 20.55
C ARG A 296 -12.60 15.24 20.89
N PHE A 297 -12.63 16.43 21.51
CA PHE A 297 -11.55 16.94 22.37
C PHE A 297 -12.15 17.81 23.47
N LYS A 298 -12.31 17.28 24.69
CA LYS A 298 -12.26 18.05 25.96
C LYS A 298 -11.85 17.10 27.10
N LYS A 299 -10.76 17.40 27.79
CA LYS A 299 -10.47 16.91 29.15
C LYS A 299 -10.43 18.13 30.07
N PRO A 300 -11.18 18.17 31.17
CA PRO A 300 -10.93 19.09 32.26
C PRO A 300 -10.32 18.37 33.47
N THR A 301 -9.31 19.03 34.05
CA THR A 301 -8.64 18.80 35.32
C THR A 301 -9.41 19.39 36.50
N SER A 302 -9.36 18.78 37.69
CA SER A 302 -9.06 19.44 38.99
C SER A 302 -9.45 18.56 40.21
N LYS A 303 -8.83 18.90 41.36
CA LYS A 303 -8.97 18.41 42.77
C LYS A 303 -7.84 17.46 43.21
N LYS A 304 -6.85 17.83 44.04
CA LYS A 304 -6.70 18.50 45.37
C LYS A 304 -6.99 17.60 46.60
N ASP A 305 -5.88 17.23 47.24
CA ASP A 305 -5.53 17.15 48.68
C ASP A 305 -5.95 15.99 49.63
N ASN A 306 -4.90 15.59 50.38
CA ASN A 306 -4.80 15.13 51.79
C ASN A 306 -4.80 13.64 52.15
N SER A 307 -3.64 13.16 52.67
CA SER A 307 -3.54 12.26 53.84
C SER A 307 -2.06 11.93 54.14
N THR A 308 -1.53 12.40 55.29
CA THR A 308 -0.08 12.39 55.61
C THR A 308 0.30 11.49 56.79
N ASN A 309 -0.56 10.60 57.30
CA ASN A 309 -0.30 9.92 58.59
C ASN A 309 -0.03 8.41 58.56
N ASP A 310 -0.02 7.74 57.41
CA ASP A 310 0.17 6.26 57.33
C ASP A 310 1.55 5.78 56.81
N ILE A 311 2.45 6.70 56.50
CA ILE A 311 3.67 6.42 55.71
C ILE A 311 4.74 5.64 56.52
N HIS A 312 4.83 5.85 57.84
CA HIS A 312 5.96 5.32 58.63
C HIS A 312 5.87 3.82 58.97
N LYS A 313 4.66 3.24 59.10
CA LYS A 313 4.51 1.80 59.36
C LYS A 313 4.69 0.93 58.11
N GLN A 314 4.36 1.46 56.93
CA GLN A 314 4.50 0.74 55.66
C GLN A 314 5.97 0.64 55.19
N GLN A 315 6.80 1.62 55.55
CA GLN A 315 8.23 1.60 55.19
C GLN A 315 9.02 0.48 55.87
N HIS A 316 8.76 0.17 57.14
CA HIS A 316 9.46 -0.92 57.85
C HIS A 316 9.11 -2.32 57.34
N ALA A 317 7.85 -2.55 56.95
CA ALA A 317 7.42 -3.82 56.38
C ALA A 317 8.06 -4.06 55.00
N ALA A 318 8.08 -3.03 54.14
CA ALA A 318 8.68 -3.11 52.82
C ALA A 318 10.19 -3.35 52.87
N VAL A 319 10.90 -2.72 53.82
CA VAL A 319 12.35 -2.96 54.03
C VAL A 319 12.62 -4.39 54.49
N THR A 320 11.84 -4.91 55.45
CA THR A 320 12.00 -6.30 55.92
C THR A 320 11.83 -7.31 54.77
N GLN A 321 10.84 -7.08 53.90
CA GLN A 321 10.60 -7.92 52.73
C GLN A 321 11.75 -7.83 51.71
N ALA A 322 12.25 -6.63 51.42
CA ALA A 322 13.38 -6.42 50.50
C ALA A 322 14.66 -7.11 51.02
N VAL A 323 14.91 -7.05 52.32
CA VAL A 323 16.02 -7.77 52.96
C VAL A 323 15.88 -9.27 52.75
N SER A 324 14.68 -9.83 52.97
CA SER A 324 14.43 -11.25 52.78
C SER A 324 14.71 -11.71 51.34
N LEU A 325 14.29 -10.93 50.34
CA LEU A 325 14.52 -11.22 48.92
C LEU A 325 16.01 -11.22 48.55
N LEU A 326 16.77 -10.24 49.06
CA LEU A 326 18.22 -10.15 48.80
C LEU A 326 19.00 -11.28 49.49
N VAL A 327 18.64 -11.62 50.74
CA VAL A 327 19.26 -12.74 51.47
C VAL A 327 18.97 -14.07 50.78
N ASN A 328 17.72 -14.30 50.36
CA ASN A 328 17.34 -15.51 49.62
C ASN A 328 18.07 -15.62 48.26
N SER A 329 18.49 -14.49 47.70
CA SER A 329 19.28 -14.43 46.47
C SER A 329 20.79 -14.63 46.70
N GLY A 330 21.22 -14.82 47.95
CA GLY A 330 22.60 -15.12 48.35
C GLY A 330 23.43 -13.92 48.82
N LEU A 331 22.83 -12.75 49.07
CA LEU A 331 23.56 -11.62 49.67
C LEU A 331 23.71 -11.79 51.19
N ASP A 332 24.85 -11.33 51.71
CA ASP A 332 25.07 -11.18 53.15
C ASP A 332 24.02 -10.25 53.78
N ARG A 333 23.55 -10.62 54.98
CA ARG A 333 22.44 -9.95 55.67
C ARG A 333 22.74 -8.48 55.97
N ALA A 334 23.95 -8.15 56.40
CA ALA A 334 24.32 -6.76 56.69
C ALA A 334 24.34 -5.90 55.42
N THR A 335 24.74 -6.49 54.28
CA THR A 335 24.71 -5.83 52.98
C THR A 335 23.28 -5.68 52.45
N ALA A 336 22.44 -6.70 52.63
CA ALA A 336 21.03 -6.67 52.22
C ALA A 336 20.22 -5.59 52.96
N ILE A 337 20.44 -5.41 54.28
CA ILE A 337 19.82 -4.34 55.08
C ILE A 337 20.19 -2.97 54.51
N LYS A 338 21.49 -2.71 54.30
CA LYS A 338 21.97 -1.43 53.75
C LYS A 338 21.37 -1.12 52.39
N LEU A 339 21.23 -2.11 51.51
CA LEU A 339 20.66 -1.92 50.17
C LEU A 339 19.15 -1.71 50.21
N ALA A 340 18.44 -2.48 51.02
CA ALA A 340 16.99 -2.38 51.19
C ALA A 340 16.58 -1.02 51.76
N GLU A 341 17.29 -0.52 52.78
CA GLU A 341 17.05 0.81 53.37
C GLU A 341 17.36 1.93 52.37
N LYS A 342 18.42 1.79 51.57
CA LYS A 342 18.87 2.82 50.63
C LYS A 342 17.99 2.95 49.39
N ARG A 343 17.46 1.84 48.86
CA ARG A 343 16.80 1.81 47.53
C ARG A 343 15.32 1.38 47.57
N GLY A 344 14.88 0.73 48.63
CA GLY A 344 13.50 0.29 48.80
C GLY A 344 13.14 -1.00 48.03
N LEU A 345 11.95 -1.54 48.34
CA LEU A 345 11.47 -2.84 47.85
C LEU A 345 11.31 -2.91 46.33
N ALA A 346 10.69 -1.89 45.73
CA ALA A 346 10.37 -1.89 44.30
C ALA A 346 11.63 -1.98 43.41
N VAL A 347 12.72 -1.31 43.81
CA VAL A 347 13.99 -1.38 43.08
C VAL A 347 14.59 -2.78 43.19
N VAL A 348 14.58 -3.37 44.39
CA VAL A 348 15.09 -4.73 44.63
C VAL A 348 14.34 -5.77 43.80
N GLU A 349 13.00 -5.71 43.79
CA GLU A 349 12.16 -6.63 43.00
C GLU A 349 12.42 -6.48 41.49
N ASN A 350 12.50 -5.25 41.00
CA ASN A 350 12.79 -4.98 39.59
C ASN A 350 14.16 -5.52 39.17
N GLN A 351 15.21 -5.26 39.97
CA GLN A 351 16.55 -5.73 39.63
C GLN A 351 16.68 -7.26 39.70
N LEU A 352 15.99 -7.91 40.64
CA LEU A 352 15.90 -9.37 40.69
C LEU A 352 15.21 -9.95 39.45
N ALA A 353 14.09 -9.37 39.03
CA ALA A 353 13.37 -9.79 37.83
C ALA A 353 14.18 -9.60 36.53
N TRP A 354 15.06 -8.60 36.50
CA TRP A 354 15.89 -8.29 35.33
C TRP A 354 17.24 -9.00 35.31
N LEU A 355 17.67 -9.60 36.43
CA LEU A 355 19.01 -10.13 36.60
C LEU A 355 19.37 -11.16 35.54
N ASP A 356 18.49 -12.13 35.29
CA ASP A 356 18.74 -13.19 34.30
C ASP A 356 18.76 -12.64 32.86
N SER A 357 18.01 -11.56 32.60
CA SER A 357 18.02 -10.89 31.29
C SER A 357 19.29 -10.09 31.02
N ARG A 358 20.13 -9.87 32.04
CA ARG A 358 21.44 -9.22 31.90
C ARG A 358 22.57 -10.22 31.60
N ASN A 359 22.30 -11.53 31.59
CA ASN A 359 23.27 -12.60 31.33
C ASN A 359 24.55 -12.52 32.21
N PRO A 360 24.45 -12.66 33.54
CA PRO A 360 25.62 -12.63 34.42
C PRO A 360 26.54 -13.82 34.13
N THR A 361 27.75 -13.57 33.61
CA THR A 361 28.69 -14.63 33.17
C THR A 361 29.58 -15.19 34.27
N THR A 362 29.89 -14.42 35.33
CA THR A 362 30.92 -14.80 36.32
C THR A 362 30.54 -14.52 37.76
N ASN A 363 29.83 -13.43 38.07
CA ASN A 363 29.43 -13.12 39.45
C ASN A 363 28.02 -12.53 39.52
N ARG A 364 27.03 -13.43 39.61
CA ARG A 364 25.60 -13.07 39.67
C ARG A 364 25.27 -12.20 40.88
N ILE A 365 25.81 -12.52 42.05
CA ILE A 365 25.56 -11.78 43.31
C ILE A 365 26.22 -10.40 43.26
N GLY A 366 27.45 -10.31 42.77
CA GLY A 366 28.16 -9.04 42.59
C GLY A 366 27.46 -8.11 41.59
N MET A 367 26.90 -8.68 40.51
CA MET A 367 26.10 -7.93 39.54
C MET A 367 24.78 -7.44 40.14
N LEU A 368 24.06 -8.29 40.88
CA LEU A 368 22.84 -7.91 41.58
C LEU A 368 23.09 -6.77 42.59
N ARG A 369 24.19 -6.87 43.36
CA ARG A 369 24.60 -5.83 44.31
C ARG A 369 24.80 -4.47 43.63
N LYS A 370 25.55 -4.44 42.53
CA LYS A 370 25.79 -3.21 41.75
C LYS A 370 24.50 -2.69 41.11
N ALA A 371 23.69 -3.58 40.54
CA ALA A 371 22.45 -3.19 39.87
C ALA A 371 21.44 -2.55 40.82
N VAL A 372 21.34 -3.04 42.07
CA VAL A 372 20.51 -2.42 43.11
C VAL A 372 21.15 -1.12 43.60
N ASP A 373 22.45 -1.12 43.91
CA ASP A 373 23.12 0.06 44.46
C ASP A 373 23.15 1.25 43.49
N GLU A 374 23.30 1.01 42.19
CA GLU A 374 23.34 2.02 41.13
C GLU A 374 21.98 2.23 40.43
N ASP A 375 20.93 1.50 40.83
CA ASP A 375 19.60 1.51 40.21
C ASP A 375 19.64 1.42 38.68
N TRP A 376 20.19 0.31 38.18
CA TRP A 376 20.41 0.16 36.74
C TRP A 376 19.10 0.19 35.95
N PRO A 377 19.06 0.90 34.80
CA PRO A 377 17.85 0.95 33.98
C PRO A 377 17.49 -0.44 33.46
N LYS A 378 16.20 -0.59 33.13
CA LYS A 378 15.62 -1.81 32.57
C LYS A 378 16.45 -2.29 31.37
N PRO A 379 16.83 -3.59 31.30
CA PRO A 379 17.57 -4.10 30.16
C PRO A 379 16.81 -3.92 28.85
N ALA A 380 17.51 -3.50 27.79
CA ALA A 380 16.92 -3.27 26.47
C ALA A 380 16.14 -4.50 25.96
N ALA A 381 16.66 -5.71 26.21
CA ALA A 381 16.00 -6.96 25.83
C ALA A 381 14.61 -7.15 26.47
N VAL A 382 14.45 -6.76 27.74
CA VAL A 382 13.15 -6.85 28.45
C VAL A 382 12.20 -5.76 27.96
N ALA A 383 12.70 -4.54 27.78
CA ALA A 383 11.92 -3.42 27.23
C ALA A 383 11.41 -3.73 25.81
N ASP A 384 12.26 -4.31 24.95
CA ASP A 384 11.88 -4.73 23.60
C ASP A 384 10.85 -5.86 23.62
N ARG A 385 11.00 -6.83 24.53
CA ARG A 385 10.03 -7.93 24.67
C ARG A 385 8.66 -7.42 25.10
N GLU A 386 8.60 -6.51 26.05
CA GLU A 386 7.34 -5.89 26.50
C GLU A 386 6.70 -5.05 25.41
N LYS A 387 7.48 -4.22 24.72
CA LYS A 387 7.00 -3.42 23.59
C LYS A 387 6.39 -4.33 22.51
N ARG A 388 7.09 -5.40 22.13
CA ARG A 388 6.56 -6.40 21.19
C ARG A 388 5.29 -7.07 21.70
N SER A 389 5.18 -7.35 23.00
CA SER A 389 3.98 -7.93 23.61
C SER A 389 2.78 -6.96 23.55
N GLN A 390 3.01 -5.69 23.88
CA GLN A 390 2.00 -4.63 23.79
C GLN A 390 1.55 -4.40 22.35
N ASP A 391 2.49 -4.37 21.40
CA ASP A 391 2.19 -4.23 19.98
C ASP A 391 1.34 -5.42 19.48
N ARG A 392 1.66 -6.65 19.89
CA ARG A 392 0.85 -7.84 19.58
C ARG A 392 -0.56 -7.74 20.17
N LEU A 393 -0.70 -7.29 21.41
CA LEU A 393 -2.00 -7.13 22.06
C LEU A 393 -2.85 -6.06 21.36
N LYS A 394 -2.23 -4.93 21.01
CA LYS A 394 -2.87 -3.84 20.24
C LYS A 394 -3.33 -4.34 18.87
N HIS A 395 -2.48 -5.05 18.15
CA HIS A 395 -2.81 -5.62 16.84
C HIS A 395 -3.94 -6.66 16.95
N ARG A 396 -3.94 -7.51 18.00
CA ARG A 396 -5.02 -8.47 18.25
C ARG A 396 -6.36 -7.77 18.51
N ARG A 397 -6.36 -6.70 19.31
CA ARG A 397 -7.57 -5.90 19.59
C ARG A 397 -8.10 -5.23 18.32
N GLN A 398 -7.22 -4.63 17.51
CA GLN A 398 -7.60 -4.01 16.24
C GLN A 398 -8.17 -5.02 15.25
N ASN A 399 -7.56 -6.21 15.15
CA ASN A 399 -8.09 -7.29 14.31
C ASN A 399 -9.46 -7.77 14.79
N GLN A 400 -9.67 -7.91 16.10
CA GLN A 400 -10.97 -8.29 16.65
C GLN A 400 -12.04 -7.24 16.35
N GLN A 401 -11.73 -5.95 16.48
CA GLN A 401 -12.64 -4.86 16.11
C GLN A 401 -12.97 -4.91 14.62
N ARG A 402 -11.97 -5.09 13.74
CA ARG A 402 -12.19 -5.19 12.30
C ARG A 402 -13.09 -6.38 11.94
N LEU A 403 -12.87 -7.54 12.56
CA LEU A 403 -13.73 -8.72 12.34
C LEU A 403 -15.17 -8.51 12.82
N GLN A 404 -15.37 -7.78 13.93
CA GLN A 404 -16.70 -7.41 14.40
C GLN A 404 -17.39 -6.44 13.44
N GLU A 405 -16.68 -5.42 12.94
CA GLU A 405 -17.21 -4.48 11.95
C GLU A 405 -17.54 -5.19 10.62
N GLU A 406 -16.67 -6.09 10.17
CA GLU A 406 -16.90 -6.90 8.97
C GLU A 406 -18.14 -7.79 9.11
N SER A 407 -18.35 -8.41 10.28
CA SER A 407 -19.53 -9.27 10.51
C SER A 407 -20.83 -8.46 10.55
N VAL A 408 -20.82 -7.29 11.19
CA VAL A 408 -21.97 -6.36 11.20
C VAL A 408 -22.29 -5.87 9.79
N ASN A 409 -21.26 -5.48 9.02
CA ASN A 409 -21.41 -5.04 7.64
C ASN A 409 -21.91 -6.17 6.72
N ALA A 410 -21.45 -7.40 6.92
CA ALA A 410 -21.91 -8.57 6.18
C ALA A 410 -23.38 -8.88 6.47
N ALA A 411 -23.78 -8.85 7.74
CA ALA A 411 -25.16 -9.04 8.16
C ALA A 411 -26.09 -7.96 7.57
N GLU A 412 -25.67 -6.70 7.57
CA GLU A 412 -26.45 -5.60 6.97
C GLU A 412 -26.54 -5.73 5.44
N LYS A 413 -25.46 -6.12 4.75
CA LYS A 413 -25.50 -6.42 3.30
C LYS A 413 -26.46 -7.56 3.00
N GLN A 414 -26.51 -8.61 3.82
CA GLN A 414 -27.44 -9.72 3.66
C GLN A 414 -28.89 -9.26 3.85
N LYS A 415 -29.19 -8.47 4.90
CA LYS A 415 -30.51 -7.85 5.09
C LYS A 415 -30.92 -7.01 3.89
N ARG A 416 -30.02 -6.19 3.34
CA ARG A 416 -30.29 -5.40 2.11
C ARG A 416 -30.62 -6.27 0.91
N ARG A 417 -29.90 -7.38 0.71
CA ARG A 417 -30.20 -8.34 -0.37
C ARG A 417 -31.57 -8.98 -0.20
N GLN A 418 -31.92 -9.40 1.02
CA GLN A 418 -33.23 -9.97 1.33
C GLN A 418 -34.36 -8.97 1.09
N ARG A 419 -34.21 -7.71 1.57
CA ARG A 419 -35.17 -6.62 1.30
C ARG A 419 -35.37 -6.40 -0.19
N ARG A 420 -34.26 -6.29 -0.95
CA ARG A 420 -34.31 -6.11 -2.40
C ARG A 420 -35.00 -7.28 -3.10
N GLN A 421 -34.71 -8.52 -2.71
CA GLN A 421 -35.32 -9.69 -3.32
C GLN A 421 -36.83 -9.71 -3.10
N ARG A 422 -37.28 -9.47 -1.86
CA ARG A 422 -38.72 -9.38 -1.55
C ARG A 422 -39.42 -8.32 -2.41
N LEU A 423 -38.81 -7.16 -2.61
CA LEU A 423 -39.38 -6.10 -3.45
C LEU A 423 -39.37 -6.46 -4.95
N LEU A 424 -38.40 -7.24 -5.41
CA LEU A 424 -38.39 -7.77 -6.77
C LEU A 424 -39.48 -8.82 -6.98
N ASP A 425 -39.77 -9.64 -5.96
CA ASP A 425 -40.85 -10.62 -6.01
C ASP A 425 -42.22 -9.91 -6.07
N GLU A 426 -42.44 -8.86 -5.27
CA GLU A 426 -43.64 -8.01 -5.34
C GLU A 426 -43.74 -7.25 -6.68
N TRP A 427 -42.61 -6.78 -7.21
CA TRP A 427 -42.57 -6.22 -8.56
C TRP A 427 -43.02 -7.25 -9.58
N GLY A 428 -42.50 -8.48 -9.51
CA GLY A 428 -42.81 -9.58 -10.41
C GLY A 428 -44.26 -10.06 -10.37
N SER A 429 -44.93 -9.98 -9.21
CA SER A 429 -46.34 -10.34 -9.05
C SER A 429 -47.32 -9.23 -9.46
N SER A 430 -46.85 -7.97 -9.51
CA SER A 430 -47.70 -6.81 -9.77
C SER A 430 -48.14 -6.67 -11.23
N SER A 431 -49.31 -6.06 -11.44
CA SER A 431 -49.85 -5.78 -12.77
C SER A 431 -49.03 -4.74 -13.54
N PHE A 432 -49.12 -4.76 -14.88
CA PHE A 432 -48.44 -3.80 -15.75
C PHE A 432 -48.76 -2.34 -15.41
N ALA A 433 -50.04 -2.03 -15.14
CA ALA A 433 -50.49 -0.69 -14.79
C ALA A 433 -49.90 -0.20 -13.45
N GLN A 434 -49.82 -1.10 -12.46
CA GLN A 434 -49.24 -0.79 -11.16
C GLN A 434 -47.74 -0.51 -11.24
N ARG A 435 -47.00 -1.31 -12.02
CA ARG A 435 -45.58 -1.08 -12.31
C ARG A 435 -45.34 0.26 -13.00
N GLN A 436 -46.16 0.61 -13.99
CA GLN A 436 -46.07 1.90 -14.68
C GLN A 436 -46.31 3.07 -13.71
N ARG A 437 -47.29 2.95 -12.82
CA ARG A 437 -47.55 3.94 -11.77
C ARG A 437 -46.35 4.12 -10.84
N TRP A 438 -45.72 3.03 -10.39
CA TRP A 438 -44.52 3.11 -9.54
C TRP A 438 -43.34 3.79 -10.21
N ILE A 439 -43.09 3.50 -11.50
CA ILE A 439 -42.04 4.16 -12.29
C ILE A 439 -42.29 5.68 -12.33
N GLN A 440 -43.52 6.10 -12.61
CA GLN A 440 -43.88 7.53 -12.66
C GLN A 440 -43.72 8.22 -11.30
N LEU A 441 -44.15 7.56 -10.22
CA LEU A 441 -44.04 8.10 -8.87
C LEU A 441 -42.58 8.21 -8.42
N ALA A 442 -41.74 7.25 -8.78
CA ALA A 442 -40.30 7.30 -8.53
C ALA A 442 -39.62 8.44 -9.30
N ALA A 443 -39.94 8.61 -10.59
CA ALA A 443 -39.42 9.73 -11.38
C ALA A 443 -39.87 11.09 -10.82
N LYS A 444 -41.10 11.19 -10.29
CA LYS A 444 -41.61 12.42 -9.67
C LYS A 444 -40.88 12.75 -8.36
N ARG A 445 -40.54 11.74 -7.56
CA ARG A 445 -39.84 11.91 -6.26
C ARG A 445 -38.35 12.15 -6.37
N GLU A 446 -37.72 11.70 -7.46
CA GLU A 446 -36.28 11.79 -7.62
C GLU A 446 -35.83 13.24 -7.92
N ASN A 447 -34.95 13.76 -7.07
CA ASN A 447 -34.43 15.13 -7.18
C ASN A 447 -33.34 15.23 -8.26
N SER A 448 -32.56 14.17 -8.46
CA SER A 448 -31.51 14.14 -9.46
C SER A 448 -32.08 13.99 -10.87
N ALA A 449 -31.90 15.00 -11.73
CA ALA A 449 -32.35 14.95 -13.13
C ALA A 449 -31.81 13.72 -13.88
N ARG A 450 -30.53 13.37 -13.65
CA ARG A 450 -29.89 12.20 -14.27
C ARG A 450 -30.57 10.89 -13.87
N ILE A 451 -30.86 10.72 -12.58
CA ILE A 451 -31.50 9.48 -12.09
C ILE A 451 -32.96 9.43 -12.55
N ARG A 452 -33.66 10.57 -12.53
CA ARG A 452 -35.02 10.71 -13.05
C ARG A 452 -35.12 10.24 -14.50
N ASP A 453 -34.18 10.63 -15.35
CA ASP A 453 -34.15 10.21 -16.76
C ASP A 453 -33.84 8.72 -16.93
N ILE A 454 -33.01 8.13 -16.05
CA ILE A 454 -32.78 6.67 -16.02
C ILE A 454 -34.09 5.95 -15.66
N ILE A 455 -34.78 6.39 -14.59
CA ILE A 455 -36.05 5.80 -14.15
C ILE A 455 -37.11 5.89 -15.27
N ARG A 456 -37.20 7.03 -15.97
CA ARG A 456 -38.16 7.21 -17.08
C ARG A 456 -37.95 6.26 -18.26
N ARG A 457 -36.75 5.70 -18.40
CA ARG A 457 -36.43 4.71 -19.44
C ARG A 457 -36.76 3.28 -19.02
N ASP A 458 -37.08 3.04 -17.76
CA ASP A 458 -37.52 1.72 -17.32
C ASP A 458 -38.88 1.38 -17.95
N SER A 459 -38.99 0.17 -18.48
CA SER A 459 -40.24 -0.40 -18.96
C SER A 459 -40.93 -1.19 -17.85
N PRO A 460 -42.27 -1.18 -17.73
CA PRO A 460 -43.00 -2.06 -16.81
C PRO A 460 -42.74 -3.56 -17.02
N SER A 461 -42.24 -3.95 -18.19
CA SER A 461 -41.83 -5.32 -18.51
C SER A 461 -40.43 -5.69 -18.01
N THR A 462 -39.66 -4.75 -17.42
CA THR A 462 -38.31 -5.03 -16.93
C THR A 462 -38.33 -6.01 -15.76
N THR A 463 -37.39 -6.95 -15.76
CA THR A 463 -37.18 -7.89 -14.64
C THR A 463 -36.39 -7.27 -13.48
N LYS A 464 -35.70 -6.15 -13.73
CA LYS A 464 -34.83 -5.48 -12.75
C LYS A 464 -35.05 -3.97 -12.82
N PRO A 465 -36.10 -3.43 -12.18
CA PRO A 465 -36.32 -1.99 -12.15
C PRO A 465 -35.21 -1.29 -11.35
N HIS A 466 -35.04 0.01 -11.59
CA HIS A 466 -34.10 0.83 -10.85
C HIS A 466 -34.41 0.85 -9.34
N MET A 467 -33.39 1.02 -8.48
CA MET A 467 -33.58 0.88 -7.02
C MET A 467 -34.59 1.87 -6.43
N GLN A 468 -34.62 3.10 -6.92
CA GLN A 468 -35.59 4.11 -6.51
C GLN A 468 -37.03 3.73 -6.83
N VAL A 469 -37.27 2.93 -7.87
CA VAL A 469 -38.59 2.36 -8.15
C VAL A 469 -38.94 1.37 -7.04
N LEU A 470 -38.01 0.47 -6.67
CA LEU A 470 -38.21 -0.46 -5.55
C LEU A 470 -38.43 0.24 -4.21
N ASP A 471 -37.78 1.38 -3.95
CA ASP A 471 -38.03 2.18 -2.74
C ASP A 471 -39.45 2.78 -2.74
N VAL A 472 -39.99 3.15 -3.90
CA VAL A 472 -41.40 3.56 -4.03
C VAL A 472 -42.36 2.40 -3.81
N VAL A 473 -42.06 1.21 -4.34
CA VAL A 473 -42.81 -0.02 -4.05
C VAL A 473 -42.84 -0.26 -2.55
N ALA A 474 -41.67 -0.17 -1.90
CA ALA A 474 -41.55 -0.36 -0.47
C ALA A 474 -42.42 0.63 0.30
N LEU A 475 -42.41 1.92 -0.09
CA LEU A 475 -43.23 2.95 0.55
C LEU A 475 -44.74 2.73 0.36
N GLU A 476 -45.22 2.34 -0.82
CA GLU A 476 -46.66 2.07 -1.01
C GLU A 476 -47.12 0.80 -0.27
N LEU A 477 -46.25 -0.20 -0.13
CA LEU A 477 -46.56 -1.46 0.57
C LEU A 477 -46.21 -1.43 2.08
N ASN A 478 -45.78 -0.28 2.61
CA ASN A 478 -45.27 -0.15 3.99
C ASN A 478 -44.15 -1.16 4.33
N LEU A 479 -43.31 -1.49 3.37
CA LEU A 479 -42.14 -2.35 3.52
C LEU A 479 -40.87 -1.51 3.76
N PRO A 480 -39.82 -2.10 4.36
CA PRO A 480 -38.54 -1.42 4.53
C PRO A 480 -37.86 -1.10 3.18
N MET A 481 -37.47 0.16 2.99
CA MET A 481 -36.72 0.62 1.80
C MET A 481 -35.34 -0.07 1.68
N VAL A 482 -34.84 -0.18 0.45
CA VAL A 482 -33.52 -0.78 0.17
C VAL A 482 -32.40 0.15 0.59
N MET A 483 -32.58 1.46 0.36
CA MET A 483 -31.53 2.46 0.50
C MET A 483 -31.41 3.10 1.89
N ARG A 484 -32.38 2.93 2.80
CA ARG A 484 -32.23 3.47 4.15
C ARG A 484 -31.15 2.72 4.92
N SER A 485 -30.14 3.45 5.37
CA SER A 485 -29.21 2.99 6.40
C SER A 485 -29.95 2.85 7.72
N SER A 486 -29.73 1.73 8.40
CA SER A 486 -30.26 1.40 9.74
C SER A 486 -29.96 2.45 10.83
N GLN A 487 -29.08 3.43 10.56
CA GLN A 487 -28.78 4.54 11.47
C GLN A 487 -30.02 5.35 11.87
N THR A 488 -30.98 5.57 10.95
CA THR A 488 -32.20 6.35 11.28
C THR A 488 -33.16 5.63 12.23
N ASP A 489 -33.16 4.30 12.22
CA ASP A 489 -34.01 3.50 13.12
C ASP A 489 -33.37 3.35 14.51
N THR A 490 -32.04 3.46 14.58
CA THR A 490 -31.30 3.42 15.86
C THR A 490 -31.47 4.73 16.63
N GLN A 491 -31.49 5.87 15.94
CA GLN A 491 -31.75 7.19 16.55
C GLN A 491 -33.17 7.27 17.16
N LYS A 492 -34.17 6.73 16.44
CA LYS A 492 -35.54 6.65 16.98
C LYS A 492 -35.67 5.70 18.17
N ARG A 493 -34.87 4.62 18.22
CA ARG A 493 -34.84 3.72 19.39
C ARG A 493 -34.12 4.35 20.59
N SER A 494 -33.00 5.05 20.40
CA SER A 494 -32.35 5.77 21.50
C SER A 494 -33.25 6.86 22.08
N ASP A 495 -34.01 7.56 21.25
CA ASP A 495 -34.96 8.58 21.72
C ASP A 495 -36.20 7.98 22.41
N THR A 496 -36.50 6.69 22.18
CA THR A 496 -37.59 5.97 22.84
C THR A 496 -37.14 5.21 24.08
N GLU A 497 -35.89 4.72 24.12
CA GLU A 497 -35.28 4.06 25.30
C GLU A 497 -34.86 5.07 26.37
N VAL A 498 -34.42 6.28 26.00
CA VAL A 498 -34.13 7.35 26.98
C VAL A 498 -35.41 7.82 27.70
N ALA A 499 -36.59 7.60 27.13
CA ALA A 499 -37.86 7.86 27.81
C ALA A 499 -38.32 6.71 28.75
N ALA A 500 -37.67 5.55 28.71
CA ALA A 500 -38.05 4.37 29.50
C ALA A 500 -37.06 4.03 30.64
N ASP A 501 -35.89 4.67 30.69
CA ASP A 501 -34.79 4.30 31.60
C ASP A 501 -34.48 5.35 32.68
N GLU A 502 -35.36 6.35 32.89
CA GLU A 502 -35.27 7.30 34.01
C GLU A 502 -35.85 6.78 35.35
N THR A 503 -36.13 5.48 35.45
CA THR A 503 -36.55 4.86 36.72
C THR A 503 -35.90 3.50 36.94
N GLU A 504 -34.60 3.45 37.26
CA GLU A 504 -34.09 2.52 38.28
C GLU A 504 -32.63 2.81 38.69
N THR A 505 -32.44 2.94 39.99
CA THR A 505 -31.20 3.30 40.68
C THR A 505 -30.27 2.10 40.96
N ALA A 506 -28.97 2.39 40.87
CA ALA A 506 -27.89 2.01 41.81
C ALA A 506 -27.46 0.53 41.97
N ASN A 507 -26.25 0.23 41.49
CA ASN A 507 -25.08 -0.26 42.26
C ASN A 507 -24.13 -1.02 41.31
N ASP A 508 -22.89 -0.57 41.16
CA ASP A 508 -21.75 -1.27 41.77
C ASP A 508 -20.40 -0.66 41.36
N THR A 509 -19.54 -0.60 42.37
CA THR A 509 -18.20 -0.03 42.38
C THR A 509 -17.18 -1.12 42.08
N PHE A 510 -16.21 -0.91 41.19
CA PHE A 510 -14.86 -1.46 41.39
C PHE A 510 -13.79 -0.63 40.66
N ALA A 511 -12.80 -0.21 41.43
CA ALA A 511 -11.71 0.68 41.08
C ALA A 511 -10.47 -0.07 40.58
N ALA A 512 -9.62 0.59 39.78
CA ALA A 512 -8.19 0.79 40.07
C ALA A 512 -7.46 1.51 38.91
N PRO A 513 -6.42 2.31 39.18
CA PRO A 513 -5.99 3.35 38.27
C PRO A 513 -4.57 3.19 37.67
N MET A 514 -4.48 3.91 36.57
CA MET A 514 -3.37 4.49 35.81
C MET A 514 -2.06 4.96 36.51
N SER A 515 -0.98 4.80 35.74
CA SER A 515 -0.05 5.86 35.25
C SER A 515 1.34 6.06 35.88
N GLN A 516 2.29 6.11 34.94
CA GLN A 516 3.66 6.57 34.99
C GLN A 516 3.74 8.11 35.10
N GLN A 517 4.82 8.67 35.65
CA GLN A 517 5.72 9.56 34.89
C GLN A 517 6.97 10.07 35.65
N ASN A 518 7.96 10.37 34.81
CA ASN A 518 9.29 10.96 34.98
C ASN A 518 9.39 12.27 35.79
N VAL A 519 10.56 12.50 36.38
CA VAL A 519 11.20 13.84 36.44
C VAL A 519 12.74 13.71 36.28
N THR A 520 13.29 14.64 35.50
CA THR A 520 14.70 14.99 35.18
C THR A 520 15.51 15.42 36.42
N PRO A 521 16.88 15.45 36.44
CA PRO A 521 17.60 16.61 35.86
C PRO A 521 19.09 16.43 35.42
N GLN A 522 19.51 17.39 34.59
CA GLN A 522 20.83 18.10 34.48
C GLN A 522 22.19 17.39 34.71
N GLY A 523 23.08 17.51 33.71
CA GLY A 523 24.35 18.28 33.86
C GLY A 523 25.71 17.56 33.85
N ARG A 524 26.56 18.00 32.90
CA ARG A 524 28.05 18.08 32.86
C ARG A 524 28.92 16.97 32.22
N GLU A 525 29.73 17.44 31.25
CA GLU A 525 31.20 17.26 31.02
C GLU A 525 31.78 15.82 30.95
N GLY A 526 32.66 15.39 30.04
CA GLY A 526 33.34 15.95 28.87
C GLY A 526 34.49 14.99 28.47
N LEU A 527 34.52 14.53 27.19
CA LEU A 527 35.66 14.02 26.38
C LEU A 527 36.57 12.86 26.95
N PRO A 528 37.52 12.25 26.19
CA PRO A 528 37.64 11.98 24.74
C PRO A 528 38.03 10.50 24.43
N ILE A 529 38.39 10.21 23.16
CA ILE A 529 39.40 9.20 22.69
C ILE A 529 38.92 7.85 22.07
N ARG A 530 39.26 7.70 20.76
CA ARG A 530 39.80 6.55 19.97
C ARG A 530 39.19 5.14 20.17
N SER A 531 39.25 4.16 19.27
CA SER A 531 39.54 3.95 17.85
C SER A 531 39.36 2.43 17.62
N ARG A 532 39.36 2.00 16.35
CA ARG A 532 39.80 0.66 15.87
C ARG A 532 38.83 -0.54 15.95
N ILE A 533 38.50 -1.12 14.78
CA ILE A 533 38.95 -2.46 14.27
C ILE A 533 37.89 -3.53 14.63
N SER A 534 37.43 -4.51 13.84
CA SER A 534 37.90 -5.26 12.66
C SER A 534 36.67 -5.87 11.96
N ARG A 535 36.64 -5.97 10.63
CA ARG A 535 36.83 -7.21 9.83
C ARG A 535 36.27 -8.48 10.48
N LEU A 536 35.21 -9.03 9.88
CA LEU A 536 34.93 -10.46 9.93
C LEU A 536 34.74 -11.02 8.52
N THR A 537 35.49 -12.09 8.32
CA THR A 537 35.67 -12.96 7.16
C THR A 537 34.41 -13.71 6.76
N SER A 538 34.06 -13.68 5.47
CA SER A 538 33.06 -14.59 4.89
C SER A 538 33.68 -15.95 4.63
N ILE A 539 33.15 -16.97 5.30
CA ILE A 539 33.35 -18.39 5.02
C ILE A 539 32.55 -18.73 3.77
N ARG A 540 33.24 -19.27 2.76
CA ARG A 540 32.69 -19.76 1.49
C ARG A 540 32.39 -21.25 1.66
N VAL A 541 31.11 -21.63 1.60
CA VAL A 541 30.69 -23.04 1.52
C VAL A 541 30.23 -23.29 0.08
N GLU A 542 31.03 -24.06 -0.66
CA GLU A 542 30.64 -24.65 -1.94
C GLU A 542 29.66 -25.82 -1.71
N MET A 543 28.51 -25.79 -2.36
CA MET A 543 27.66 -26.97 -2.51
C MET A 543 27.60 -27.37 -3.98
N LYS A 544 28.11 -28.57 -4.27
CA LYS A 544 27.93 -29.29 -5.54
C LYS A 544 26.50 -29.80 -5.66
N PRO A 545 25.88 -29.78 -6.85
CA PRO A 545 24.59 -30.45 -7.06
C PRO A 545 24.79 -31.94 -7.36
N ALA A 546 24.02 -32.77 -6.64
CA ALA A 546 23.85 -34.19 -6.91
C ALA A 546 22.88 -34.40 -8.07
N VAL A 547 23.32 -35.12 -9.10
CA VAL A 547 22.52 -35.59 -10.23
C VAL A 547 21.90 -36.92 -9.82
N ALA A 548 20.57 -36.98 -9.73
CA ALA A 548 19.83 -38.22 -9.54
C ALA A 548 19.10 -38.59 -10.84
N ASN A 549 19.61 -39.65 -11.49
CA ASN A 549 18.93 -40.42 -12.52
C ASN A 549 17.73 -41.15 -11.90
N LEU A 550 16.56 -41.05 -12.52
CA LEU A 550 15.48 -42.02 -12.35
C LEU A 550 14.96 -42.45 -13.72
N ARG A 551 15.43 -43.64 -14.12
CA ARG A 551 14.74 -44.52 -15.06
C ARG A 551 13.47 -45.06 -14.39
N SER A 552 12.36 -45.07 -15.11
CA SER A 552 11.23 -45.94 -14.82
C SER A 552 10.77 -46.56 -16.15
N SER A 553 10.99 -47.85 -16.23
CA SER A 553 10.54 -48.79 -17.25
C SER A 553 9.14 -49.29 -16.92
N ALA A 554 8.31 -49.36 -17.98
CA ALA A 554 7.32 -50.40 -18.31
C ALA A 554 6.37 -50.93 -17.22
N THR A 555 5.07 -51.01 -17.53
CA THR A 555 4.49 -52.26 -18.06
C THR A 555 3.02 -52.07 -18.51
N PRO A 556 2.49 -53.02 -19.31
CA PRO A 556 1.30 -52.88 -20.17
C PRO A 556 0.09 -53.66 -19.62
N ASN A 557 -0.93 -53.80 -20.48
CA ASN A 557 -2.09 -54.71 -20.49
C ASN A 557 -3.43 -53.97 -20.42
N ALA A 558 -4.50 -54.36 -21.13
CA ALA A 558 -4.70 -55.41 -22.12
C ALA A 558 -6.15 -55.29 -22.64
N THR A 559 -6.41 -55.80 -23.83
CA THR A 559 -7.56 -56.69 -24.08
C THR A 559 -7.31 -58.03 -23.45
#